data_AF-A0A9E6XYS4-F1
#
_entry.id   AF-A0A9E6XYS4-F1
#
_cell.length_a   1.000
_cell.length_b   1.000
_cell.length_c   1.000
_cell.angle_alpha   90.00
_cell.angle_beta   90.00
_cell.angle_gamma   90.00
#
_symmetry.space_group_name_H-M   'P 1'
#
loop_
_entity.id
_entity.type
_entity.pdbx_description
1 polymer ?
#
loop_
_entity_poly.entity_id
_entity_poly.type
_entity_poly.pdbx_seq_one_letter_code
_entity_poly.pdbx_strand_id
1 'polypeptide(L)'
;MFRAAVLAAAVLATAAVPAVGSARDAPAADPVATAAASCKVPTDDAWGPTYVPQLSVRKVSCATGKAVVKAYHRCRVANGGRKNGTCTHKVKRFRCREQRLSSIKTQFDAKVTCARGAARVTYTYTQYT
;
A
#
# COMPACT_ATOMS: atom_id res chain seq x y z
N MET A 1 27.22 -11.04 38.28
CA MET A 1 27.23 -10.21 39.50
C MET A 1 28.25 -9.11 39.32
N PHE A 2 27.84 -7.91 39.67
CA PHE A 2 28.45 -6.58 39.52
C PHE A 2 29.96 -6.44 39.82
N ARG A 3 30.67 -5.66 38.99
CA ARG A 3 31.45 -4.43 39.29
C ARG A 3 32.47 -4.20 38.15
N ALA A 4 32.44 -3.08 37.41
CA ALA A 4 33.00 -1.76 37.79
C ALA A 4 34.49 -1.86 38.13
N ALA A 5 35.43 -1.02 37.70
CA ALA A 5 35.48 0.16 36.87
C ALA A 5 36.99 0.50 36.73
N VAL A 6 37.37 1.09 35.59
CA VAL A 6 38.44 2.11 35.40
C VAL A 6 39.85 1.83 35.96
N LEU A 7 40.83 1.76 35.06
CA LEU A 7 42.20 2.25 35.29
C LEU A 7 42.71 2.99 34.06
N ALA A 8 43.35 4.12 34.32
CA ALA A 8 43.77 5.18 33.40
C ALA A 8 45.22 5.00 32.91
N ALA A 9 45.63 5.89 31.99
CA ALA A 9 46.99 6.24 31.56
C ALA A 9 47.67 5.31 30.53
N ALA A 10 48.50 5.74 29.57
CA ALA A 10 48.88 7.02 28.98
C ALA A 10 49.86 6.74 27.79
N VAL A 11 50.12 7.76 26.96
CA VAL A 11 51.34 7.99 26.14
C VAL A 11 51.43 7.42 24.69
N LEU A 12 51.25 8.36 23.75
CA LEU A 12 51.97 8.66 22.48
C LEU A 12 52.66 7.55 21.64
N ALA A 13 52.22 7.42 20.39
CA ALA A 13 53.14 7.26 19.23
C ALA A 13 52.47 7.78 17.93
N THR A 14 53.08 8.81 17.34
CA THR A 14 52.76 9.42 16.05
C THR A 14 53.27 8.56 14.88
N ALA A 15 52.41 8.29 13.89
CA ALA A 15 52.84 7.92 12.54
C ALA A 15 51.86 8.52 11.51
N ALA A 16 52.38 9.38 10.64
CA ALA A 16 51.67 10.09 9.59
C ALA A 16 51.89 9.43 8.23
N VAL A 17 50.83 9.15 7.46
CA VAL A 17 50.82 9.00 5.98
C VAL A 17 49.36 9.14 5.46
N PRO A 18 49.09 9.44 4.16
CA PRO A 18 48.39 10.66 3.75
C PRO A 18 47.01 10.43 3.10
N ALA A 19 46.23 11.52 3.07
CA ALA A 19 45.26 12.00 2.09
C ALA A 19 44.41 11.04 1.20
N VAL A 20 43.16 11.52 1.04
CA VAL A 20 42.20 11.34 -0.06
C VAL A 20 41.22 10.18 0.06
N GLY A 21 40.04 10.53 0.56
CA GLY A 21 38.83 9.76 0.41
C GLY A 21 37.71 10.47 1.13
N SER A 22 37.30 11.65 0.63
CA SER A 22 36.04 12.26 1.03
C SER A 22 34.96 11.21 0.83
N ALA A 23 34.52 10.56 1.91
CA ALA A 23 33.28 9.84 1.92
C ALA A 23 32.22 10.88 1.59
N ARG A 24 31.84 10.92 0.32
CA ARG A 24 30.64 11.62 -0.11
C ARG A 24 29.53 10.86 0.60
N ASP A 25 29.06 11.40 1.72
CA ASP A 25 27.71 11.16 2.21
C ASP A 25 26.80 11.39 0.99
N ALA A 26 26.46 10.29 0.32
CA ALA A 26 25.40 10.31 -0.65
C ALA A 26 24.17 10.74 0.16
N PRO A 27 23.50 11.86 -0.18
CA PRO A 27 22.27 12.20 0.50
C PRO A 27 21.34 10.99 0.27
N ALA A 28 21.08 10.26 1.35
CA ALA A 28 20.05 9.24 1.37
C ALA A 28 18.79 9.99 1.00
N ALA A 29 18.32 9.80 -0.24
CA ALA A 29 17.12 10.47 -0.72
C ALA A 29 16.00 10.13 0.28
N ASP A 30 15.61 11.13 1.07
CA ASP A 30 14.53 10.99 2.03
C ASP A 30 13.32 10.41 1.30
N PRO A 31 12.59 9.45 1.91
CA PRO A 31 11.41 8.91 1.29
C PRO A 31 10.39 10.03 1.06
N VAL A 32 10.35 10.56 -0.17
CA VAL A 32 9.35 11.55 -0.57
C VAL A 32 7.98 10.92 -0.37
N ALA A 33 7.27 11.42 0.65
CA ALA A 33 5.93 10.99 0.98
C ALA A 33 4.99 11.42 -0.16
N THR A 34 4.81 10.56 -1.16
CA THR A 34 3.77 10.79 -2.17
C THR A 34 2.41 10.70 -1.49
N ALA A 35 1.71 11.83 -1.37
CA ALA A 35 0.37 11.91 -0.84
C ALA A 35 -0.58 11.01 -1.66
N ALA A 36 -1.55 10.41 -0.97
CA ALA A 36 -2.61 9.67 -1.64
C ALA A 36 -3.61 10.67 -2.22
N ALA A 37 -3.97 10.50 -3.50
CA ALA A 37 -4.99 11.31 -4.15
C ALA A 37 -6.37 10.65 -3.96
N SER A 38 -7.35 11.42 -3.50
CA SER A 38 -8.76 11.00 -3.51
C SER A 38 -9.34 11.21 -4.90
N CYS A 39 -9.90 10.16 -5.48
CA CYS A 39 -10.52 10.20 -6.79
C CYS A 39 -12.01 10.51 -6.66
N LYS A 40 -12.52 11.41 -7.52
CA LYS A 40 -13.96 11.50 -7.72
C LYS A 40 -14.46 10.16 -8.26
N VAL A 41 -15.35 9.52 -7.52
CA VAL A 41 -16.08 8.34 -7.93
C VAL A 41 -17.46 8.83 -8.38
N PRO A 42 -17.76 8.85 -9.68
CA PRO A 42 -19.10 9.13 -10.17
C PRO A 42 -20.05 8.10 -9.58
N THR A 43 -21.18 8.56 -9.04
CA THR A 43 -22.23 7.76 -8.42
C THR A 43 -22.90 6.80 -9.42
N ASP A 44 -22.70 7.08 -10.71
CA ASP A 44 -23.27 6.51 -11.93
C ASP A 44 -22.31 5.58 -12.69
N ASP A 45 -21.03 5.51 -12.29
CA ASP A 45 -20.09 4.53 -12.87
C ASP A 45 -20.56 3.12 -12.45
N ALA A 46 -20.93 2.27 -13.42
CA ALA A 46 -21.22 0.86 -13.15
C ALA A 46 -19.94 0.13 -12.70
N TRP A 47 -19.67 0.14 -11.39
CA TRP A 47 -18.63 -0.65 -10.73
C TRP A 47 -18.99 -2.13 -10.61
N GLY A 48 -20.19 -2.48 -11.08
CA GLY A 48 -20.90 -3.72 -10.82
C GLY A 48 -22.10 -3.44 -9.91
N PRO A 49 -22.50 -4.40 -9.07
CA PRO A 49 -23.65 -4.30 -8.15
C PRO A 49 -23.31 -3.58 -6.84
N THR A 50 -22.31 -2.71 -6.84
CA THR A 50 -21.56 -2.34 -5.64
C THR A 50 -21.41 -0.82 -5.55
N TYR A 51 -21.74 -0.25 -4.39
CA TYR A 51 -21.54 1.17 -4.11
C TYR A 51 -20.11 1.40 -3.60
N VAL A 52 -19.35 2.28 -4.25
CA VAL A 52 -17.95 2.60 -3.88
C VAL A 52 -17.90 4.06 -3.42
N PRO A 53 -18.06 4.35 -2.11
CA PRO A 53 -18.11 5.73 -1.63
C PRO A 53 -16.77 6.47 -1.75
N GLN A 54 -15.64 5.76 -1.68
CA GLN A 54 -14.32 6.38 -1.65
C GLN A 54 -13.29 5.54 -2.41
N LEU A 55 -12.53 6.20 -3.29
CA LEU A 55 -11.37 5.64 -3.98
C LEU A 55 -10.15 6.52 -3.71
N SER A 56 -9.12 5.94 -3.13
CA SER A 56 -7.83 6.57 -2.86
C SER A 56 -6.73 5.87 -3.68
N VAL A 57 -5.89 6.65 -4.34
CA VAL A 57 -4.79 6.13 -5.15
C VAL A 57 -3.46 6.74 -4.74
N ARG A 58 -2.38 5.99 -4.88
CA ARG A 58 -1.01 6.46 -4.66
C ARG A 58 -0.10 5.98 -5.77
N LYS A 59 0.71 6.89 -6.32
CA LYS A 59 1.65 6.63 -7.43
C LYS A 59 0.97 6.01 -8.67
N VAL A 60 -0.33 6.25 -8.85
CA VAL A 60 -1.11 5.89 -10.04
C VAL A 60 -2.20 6.93 -10.28
N SER A 61 -2.66 7.03 -11.51
CA SER A 61 -3.78 7.91 -11.86
C SER A 61 -5.11 7.37 -11.34
N CYS A 62 -6.08 8.26 -11.15
CA CYS A 62 -7.45 7.86 -10.82
C CYS A 62 -8.03 6.91 -11.85
N ALA A 63 -7.83 7.15 -13.16
CA ALA A 63 -8.27 6.24 -14.22
C ALA A 63 -7.72 4.82 -14.05
N THR A 64 -6.45 4.68 -13.64
CA THR A 64 -5.87 3.37 -13.32
C THR A 64 -6.53 2.76 -12.10
N GLY A 65 -6.74 3.55 -11.03
CA GLY A 65 -7.47 3.10 -9.84
C GLY A 65 -8.87 2.58 -10.19
N LYS A 66 -9.63 3.33 -10.99
CA LYS A 66 -10.93 2.94 -11.52
C LYS A 66 -10.86 1.61 -12.27
N ALA A 67 -9.91 1.46 -13.20
CA ALA A 67 -9.76 0.22 -13.96
C ALA A 67 -9.42 -0.99 -13.07
N VAL A 68 -8.63 -0.80 -12.01
CA VAL A 68 -8.29 -1.84 -11.03
C VAL A 68 -9.53 -2.27 -10.24
N VAL A 69 -10.33 -1.32 -9.75
CA VAL A 69 -11.59 -1.59 -9.04
C VAL A 69 -12.52 -2.43 -9.93
N LYS A 70 -12.80 -1.97 -11.16
CA LYS A 70 -13.68 -2.70 -12.10
C LYS A 70 -13.16 -4.12 -12.38
N ALA A 71 -11.86 -4.28 -12.57
CA ALA A 71 -11.25 -5.60 -12.80
C ALA A 71 -11.35 -6.51 -11.57
N TYR A 72 -11.17 -5.97 -10.36
CA TYR A 72 -11.31 -6.72 -9.12
C TYR A 72 -12.73 -7.26 -8.92
N HIS A 73 -13.76 -6.43 -9.11
CA HIS A 73 -15.15 -6.88 -8.96
C HIS A 73 -15.54 -7.92 -10.02
N ARG A 74 -15.07 -7.78 -11.27
CA ARG A 74 -15.25 -8.81 -12.31
C ARG A 74 -14.63 -10.15 -11.89
N CYS A 75 -13.40 -10.10 -11.37
CA CYS A 75 -12.72 -11.29 -10.85
C CYS A 75 -13.50 -11.95 -9.71
N ARG A 76 -14.01 -11.19 -8.74
CA ARG A 76 -14.83 -11.73 -7.64
C ARG A 76 -16.07 -12.44 -8.16
N VAL A 77 -16.83 -11.77 -9.04
CA VAL A 77 -18.07 -12.33 -9.60
C VAL A 77 -17.79 -13.63 -10.36
N ALA A 78 -16.70 -13.68 -11.13
CA ALA A 78 -16.30 -14.89 -11.85
C ALA A 78 -15.88 -16.06 -10.92
N ASN A 79 -15.38 -15.77 -9.71
CA ASN A 79 -14.82 -16.76 -8.79
C ASN A 79 -15.72 -17.06 -7.57
N GLY A 80 -17.04 -16.91 -7.70
CA GLY A 80 -17.99 -17.22 -6.62
C GLY A 80 -19.10 -16.20 -6.41
N GLY A 81 -19.37 -15.36 -7.43
CA GLY A 81 -20.49 -14.43 -7.42
C GLY A 81 -20.31 -13.22 -6.51
N ARG A 82 -21.41 -12.50 -6.26
CA ARG A 82 -21.40 -11.20 -5.58
C ARG A 82 -21.16 -11.30 -4.07
N LYS A 83 -21.72 -12.33 -3.44
CA LYS A 83 -21.67 -12.55 -1.99
C LYS A 83 -20.34 -13.16 -1.54
N ASN A 84 -20.04 -14.35 -2.07
CA ASN A 84 -18.93 -15.19 -1.61
C ASN A 84 -17.69 -15.12 -2.49
N GLY A 85 -17.79 -14.50 -3.68
CA GLY A 85 -16.69 -14.43 -4.63
C GLY A 85 -15.48 -13.70 -4.05
N THR A 86 -14.30 -14.22 -4.35
CA THR A 86 -13.01 -13.64 -3.96
C THR A 86 -12.11 -13.52 -5.18
N CYS A 87 -11.05 -12.71 -5.09
CA CYS A 87 -10.06 -12.64 -6.16
C CYS A 87 -8.68 -12.94 -5.60
N THR A 88 -8.15 -14.13 -5.91
CA THR A 88 -6.87 -14.63 -5.39
C THR A 88 -5.69 -14.27 -6.29
N HIS A 89 -5.93 -14.00 -7.57
CA HIS A 89 -4.89 -13.66 -8.54
C HIS A 89 -4.72 -12.14 -8.71
N LYS A 90 -3.65 -11.75 -9.39
CA LYS A 90 -3.34 -10.34 -9.64
C LYS A 90 -4.30 -9.76 -10.69
N VAL A 91 -4.98 -8.67 -10.36
CA VAL A 91 -5.80 -7.91 -11.31
C VAL A 91 -5.03 -6.72 -11.83
N LYS A 92 -4.86 -6.59 -13.16
CA LYS A 92 -4.06 -5.53 -13.78
C LYS A 92 -2.64 -5.40 -13.16
N ARG A 93 -2.05 -6.54 -12.76
CA ARG A 93 -0.75 -6.65 -12.05
C ARG A 93 -0.76 -6.15 -10.58
N PHE A 94 -1.91 -5.81 -10.01
CA PHE A 94 -2.07 -5.51 -8.60
C PHE A 94 -2.47 -6.76 -7.81
N ARG A 95 -1.83 -6.97 -6.66
CA ARG A 95 -2.30 -7.93 -5.66
C ARG A 95 -3.32 -7.22 -4.78
N CYS A 96 -4.55 -7.69 -4.78
CA CYS A 96 -5.62 -7.11 -3.98
C CYS A 96 -5.87 -7.94 -2.72
N ARG A 97 -6.11 -7.27 -1.61
CA ARG A 97 -6.57 -7.85 -0.36
C ARG A 97 -7.87 -7.20 0.02
N GLU A 98 -8.88 -8.02 0.24
CA GLU A 98 -10.17 -7.58 0.75
C GLU A 98 -10.29 -7.94 2.23
N GLN A 99 -10.81 -6.99 2.98
CA GLN A 99 -11.17 -7.15 4.37
C GLN A 99 -12.64 -6.81 4.52
N ARG A 100 -13.43 -7.75 5.03
CA ARG A 100 -14.82 -7.51 5.40
C ARG A 100 -14.84 -6.67 6.67
N LEU A 101 -15.57 -5.55 6.65
CA LEU A 101 -15.68 -4.62 7.77
C LEU A 101 -16.95 -4.88 8.56
N SER A 102 -18.09 -4.89 7.88
CA SER A 102 -19.41 -5.18 8.44
C SER A 102 -20.10 -6.19 7.52
N SER A 103 -20.90 -7.10 8.06
CA SER A 103 -21.66 -8.07 7.26
C SER A 103 -22.97 -8.40 7.96
N ILE A 104 -24.08 -8.19 7.26
CA ILE A 104 -25.42 -8.64 7.64
C ILE A 104 -26.00 -9.55 6.56
N LYS A 105 -27.21 -10.08 6.74
CA LYS A 105 -27.78 -11.08 5.82
C LYS A 105 -27.97 -10.55 4.37
N THR A 106 -28.23 -9.26 4.22
CA THR A 106 -28.63 -8.59 2.96
C THR A 106 -27.56 -7.68 2.37
N GLN A 107 -26.53 -7.31 3.14
CA GLN A 107 -25.43 -6.48 2.66
C GLN A 107 -24.14 -6.73 3.46
N PHE A 108 -23.00 -6.35 2.88
CA PHE A 108 -21.75 -6.23 3.60
C PHE A 108 -20.92 -5.04 3.12
N ASP A 109 -20.09 -4.51 4.01
CA ASP A 109 -19.07 -3.53 3.68
C ASP A 109 -17.70 -4.19 3.67
N ALA A 110 -16.87 -3.77 2.72
CA ALA A 110 -15.51 -4.26 2.59
C ALA A 110 -14.53 -3.15 2.22
N LYS A 111 -13.30 -3.29 2.70
CA LYS A 111 -12.16 -2.49 2.29
C LYS A 111 -11.24 -3.33 1.42
N VAL A 112 -10.88 -2.81 0.26
CA VAL A 112 -9.94 -3.44 -0.65
C VAL A 112 -8.70 -2.59 -0.77
N THR A 113 -7.55 -3.24 -0.63
CA THR A 113 -6.25 -2.63 -0.89
C THR A 113 -5.54 -3.41 -1.98
N CYS A 114 -5.33 -2.77 -3.12
CA CYS A 114 -4.62 -3.29 -4.26
C CYS A 114 -3.22 -2.66 -4.35
N ALA A 115 -2.20 -3.51 -4.43
CA ALA A 115 -0.80 -3.09 -4.37
C ALA A 115 0.02 -3.61 -5.56
N ARG A 116 0.88 -2.75 -6.12
CA ARG A 116 1.88 -3.09 -7.14
C ARG A 116 3.16 -2.27 -6.91
N GLY A 117 4.19 -2.88 -6.33
CA GLY A 117 5.40 -2.15 -5.93
C GLY A 117 5.06 -1.05 -4.92
N ALA A 118 5.40 0.21 -5.24
CA ALA A 118 5.03 1.37 -4.42
C ALA A 118 3.62 1.95 -4.71
N ALA A 119 2.95 1.49 -5.77
CA ALA A 119 1.61 1.92 -6.15
C ALA A 119 0.53 1.29 -5.27
N ARG A 120 -0.47 2.09 -4.87
CA ARG A 120 -1.61 1.64 -4.06
C ARG A 120 -2.92 2.14 -4.65
N VAL A 121 -3.94 1.29 -4.58
CA VAL A 121 -5.33 1.62 -4.88
C VAL A 121 -6.15 1.06 -3.72
N THR A 122 -6.74 1.93 -2.92
CA THR A 122 -7.50 1.58 -1.73
C THR A 122 -8.90 2.13 -1.86
N TYR A 123 -9.90 1.31 -1.60
CA TYR A 123 -11.30 1.74 -1.65
C TYR A 123 -12.15 0.92 -0.69
N THR A 124 -13.25 1.53 -0.26
CA THR A 124 -14.30 0.85 0.47
C THR A 124 -15.49 0.66 -0.45
N TYR A 125 -16.27 -0.39 -0.20
CA TYR A 125 -17.47 -0.64 -0.96
C TYR A 125 -18.54 -1.34 -0.14
N THR A 126 -19.79 -1.09 -0.48
CA THR A 126 -20.97 -1.78 0.05
C THR A 126 -21.57 -2.66 -1.04
N GLN A 127 -21.85 -3.92 -0.71
CA GLN A 127 -22.41 -4.90 -1.61
C GLN A 127 -23.71 -5.45 -1.04
N TYR A 128 -24.80 -5.26 -1.78
CA TYR A 128 -26.07 -5.94 -1.53
C TYR A 128 -26.00 -7.36 -2.10
N THR A 129 -26.51 -8.35 -1.36
CA THR A 129 -26.36 -9.78 -1.66
C THR A 129 -27.67 -10.48 -1.89
#